data_AF-A0A2D0S372-F1
#
_entry.id   AF-A0A2D0S372-F1
#
_cell.length_a   1.000
_cell.length_b   1.000
_cell.length_c   1.000
_cell.angle_alpha   90.00
_cell.angle_beta   90.00
_cell.angle_gamma   90.00
#
_symmetry.space_group_name_H-M   'P 1'
#
loop_
_entity.id
_entity.type
_entity.pdbx_description
1 polymer ?
#
loop_
_entity_poly.entity_id
_entity_poly.type
_entity_poly.pdbx_seq_one_letter_code
_entity_poly.pdbx_strand_id
1 'polypeptide(L)'
;MLNDATKVSHTGGHFISAQQQEQERELSSQVHLLCIHQSKCVREKKWAHKISHTVTLLTAQLDELVRMKLPHIPSNIKNECHQVKGELAGSYTEVASVVKRYSGTQIPLIKPKGYSVRVCGQDGTVYAGNEDQLEAWKDFYLPERMEMVVIGAIDDFPCDAFGLQLVLLLCEDGNIYAYEDEVLHLVARSVKELFETGLTFPGLECYKLGECFEDYTEEEYNEIMESDDVKEMKEAHEKLRESLELELLESLKEFKSSQFKGVEEGIVQPKKNSDTVIECREIVVRNHIVPSCTKLLIIK
;
A
#
# COMPACT_ATOMS: atom_id res chain seq x y z
N MET A 1 -35.41 -15.92 -47.39
CA MET A 1 -34.55 -15.14 -48.32
C MET A 1 -33.39 -14.57 -47.52
N LEU A 2 -32.24 -14.46 -48.19
CA LEU A 2 -30.89 -14.26 -47.68
C LEU A 2 -30.55 -12.80 -47.27
N ASN A 3 -29.57 -12.63 -46.38
CA ASN A 3 -28.23 -11.98 -46.57
C ASN A 3 -27.71 -11.30 -45.27
N ASP A 4 -26.55 -11.75 -44.76
CA ASP A 4 -25.22 -11.07 -44.73
C ASP A 4 -25.02 -10.14 -43.51
N ALA A 5 -23.87 -9.93 -42.87
CA ALA A 5 -22.52 -10.52 -42.90
C ALA A 5 -21.76 -10.09 -41.60
N THR A 6 -20.93 -11.01 -41.09
CA THR A 6 -19.62 -10.90 -40.41
C THR A 6 -19.11 -9.57 -39.79
N LYS A 7 -18.79 -9.57 -38.47
CA LYS A 7 -17.41 -9.41 -37.93
C LYS A 7 -17.32 -9.57 -36.39
N VAL A 8 -16.14 -10.05 -35.98
CA VAL A 8 -15.73 -10.63 -34.69
C VAL A 8 -15.27 -9.56 -33.69
N SER A 9 -15.59 -9.70 -32.39
CA SER A 9 -14.61 -9.62 -31.27
C SER A 9 -15.23 -9.78 -29.86
N HIS A 10 -14.55 -10.63 -29.07
CA HIS A 10 -14.39 -10.68 -27.61
C HIS A 10 -15.60 -10.75 -26.65
N THR A 11 -15.91 -11.98 -26.21
CA THR A 11 -16.50 -12.26 -24.88
C THR A 11 -16.01 -13.61 -24.32
N GLY A 12 -14.73 -13.69 -23.95
CA GLY A 12 -14.20 -14.79 -23.14
C GLY A 12 -13.89 -14.26 -21.74
N GLY A 13 -14.76 -14.52 -20.76
CA GLY A 13 -14.48 -14.11 -19.38
C GLY A 13 -15.58 -14.35 -18.35
N HIS A 14 -16.84 -14.52 -18.78
CA HIS A 14 -17.97 -14.66 -17.84
C HIS A 14 -18.50 -16.09 -17.63
N PHE A 15 -17.95 -17.10 -18.31
CA PHE A 15 -18.47 -18.48 -18.21
C PHE A 15 -17.71 -19.37 -17.21
N ILE A 16 -16.50 -18.99 -16.79
CA ILE A 16 -15.65 -19.83 -15.93
C ILE A 16 -16.07 -19.75 -14.45
N SER A 17 -16.56 -18.60 -13.96
CA SER A 17 -16.92 -18.48 -12.54
C SER A 17 -18.20 -19.24 -12.17
N ALA A 18 -19.20 -19.29 -13.04
CA ALA A 18 -20.44 -20.04 -12.79
C ALA A 18 -20.20 -21.56 -12.80
N GLN A 19 -19.37 -22.07 -13.71
CA GLN A 19 -18.99 -23.49 -13.75
C GLN A 19 -18.16 -23.90 -12.52
N GLN A 20 -17.28 -23.02 -12.04
CA GLN A 20 -16.45 -23.32 -10.88
C GLN A 20 -17.27 -23.32 -9.58
N GLN A 21 -18.24 -22.42 -9.46
CA GLN A 21 -19.16 -22.35 -8.31
C GLN A 21 -20.21 -23.47 -8.30
N GLU A 22 -20.55 -24.02 -9.46
CA GLU A 22 -21.39 -25.22 -9.58
C GLU A 22 -20.59 -26.50 -9.29
N GLN A 23 -19.33 -26.59 -9.72
CA GLN A 23 -18.41 -27.67 -9.31
C GLN A 23 -18.16 -27.71 -7.80
N GLU A 24 -18.02 -26.56 -7.14
CA GLU A 24 -17.84 -26.48 -5.69
C GLU A 24 -19.10 -26.90 -4.91
N ARG A 25 -20.30 -26.57 -5.43
CA ARG A 25 -21.57 -27.04 -4.86
C ARG A 25 -21.78 -28.54 -5.05
N GLU A 26 -21.43 -29.08 -6.21
CA GLU A 26 -21.47 -30.52 -6.50
C GLU A 26 -20.50 -31.29 -5.59
N LEU A 27 -19.27 -30.80 -5.42
CA LEU A 27 -18.24 -31.39 -4.54
C LEU A 27 -18.64 -31.31 -3.06
N SER A 28 -19.22 -30.18 -2.62
CA SER A 28 -19.71 -30.02 -1.24
C SER A 28 -20.89 -30.96 -0.94
N SER A 29 -21.81 -31.12 -1.90
CA SER A 29 -22.94 -32.05 -1.79
C SER A 29 -22.48 -33.51 -1.79
N GLN A 30 -21.47 -33.86 -2.60
CA GLN A 30 -20.85 -35.19 -2.60
C GLN A 30 -20.09 -35.50 -1.31
N VAL A 31 -19.37 -34.52 -0.72
CA VAL A 31 -18.71 -34.66 0.58
C VAL A 31 -19.74 -34.83 1.70
N HIS A 32 -20.85 -34.10 1.65
CA HIS A 32 -21.93 -34.23 2.63
C HIS A 32 -22.64 -35.60 2.54
N LEU A 33 -22.89 -36.11 1.33
CA LEU A 33 -23.38 -37.47 1.10
C LEU A 33 -22.37 -38.53 1.55
N LEU A 34 -21.06 -38.31 1.36
CA LEU A 34 -20.00 -39.19 1.86
C LEU A 34 -19.99 -39.26 3.39
N CYS A 35 -20.18 -38.13 4.07
CA CYS A 35 -20.26 -38.06 5.53
C CYS A 35 -21.54 -38.70 6.10
N ILE A 36 -22.67 -38.59 5.39
CA ILE A 36 -23.91 -39.29 5.74
C ILE A 36 -23.74 -40.81 5.53
N HIS A 37 -22.99 -41.23 4.50
CA HIS A 37 -22.71 -42.64 4.23
C HIS A 37 -21.69 -43.25 5.21
N GLN A 38 -20.76 -42.44 5.75
CA GLN A 38 -19.83 -42.85 6.81
C GLN A 38 -20.52 -43.10 8.16
N SER A 39 -21.69 -42.51 8.41
CA SER A 39 -22.44 -42.68 9.67
C SER A 39 -23.32 -43.94 9.71
N LYS A 40 -23.50 -44.68 8.60
CA LYS A 40 -24.37 -45.88 8.55
C LYS A 40 -23.68 -47.23 8.32
N CYS A 41 -22.36 -47.30 8.17
CA CYS A 41 -21.69 -48.59 7.89
C CYS A 41 -20.76 -49.04 9.02
N VAL A 42 -21.36 -49.43 10.15
CA VAL A 42 -20.75 -50.39 11.09
C VAL A 42 -20.78 -51.78 10.44
N ARG A 43 -19.80 -52.09 9.59
CA ARG A 43 -19.31 -53.45 9.29
C ARG A 43 -18.27 -53.41 8.17
N GLU A 44 -17.02 -53.77 8.53
CA GLU A 44 -16.09 -54.65 7.79
C GLU A 44 -14.63 -54.25 8.01
N LYS A 45 -13.95 -54.99 8.88
CA LYS A 45 -12.55 -54.80 9.31
C LYS A 45 -11.50 -55.03 8.22
N LYS A 46 -11.87 -55.33 6.96
CA LYS A 46 -10.91 -55.58 5.87
C LYS A 46 -10.51 -54.34 5.07
N TRP A 47 -11.28 -53.24 5.15
CA TRP A 47 -10.94 -51.98 4.47
C TRP A 47 -9.98 -51.07 5.27
N ALA A 48 -9.95 -51.22 6.59
CA ALA A 48 -9.13 -50.39 7.48
C ALA A 48 -7.63 -50.51 7.22
N HIS A 49 -7.13 -51.70 6.86
CA HIS A 49 -5.70 -51.89 6.61
C HIS A 49 -5.25 -51.28 5.28
N LYS A 50 -6.10 -51.33 4.25
CA LYS A 50 -5.79 -50.79 2.92
C LYS A 50 -5.90 -49.26 2.91
N ILE A 51 -6.86 -48.70 3.64
CA ILE A 51 -6.97 -47.25 3.86
C ILE A 51 -5.80 -46.75 4.72
N SER A 52 -5.45 -47.45 5.80
CA SER A 52 -4.29 -47.07 6.64
C SER A 52 -3.00 -47.01 5.82
N HIS A 53 -2.72 -48.03 4.99
CA HIS A 53 -1.51 -48.05 4.16
C HIS A 53 -1.49 -46.94 3.10
N THR A 54 -2.65 -46.64 2.51
CA THR A 54 -2.79 -45.60 1.49
C THR A 54 -2.71 -44.20 2.10
N VAL A 55 -3.27 -44.01 3.31
CA VAL A 55 -3.13 -42.78 4.09
C VAL A 55 -1.67 -42.58 4.49
N THR A 56 -0.96 -43.62 4.95
CA THR A 56 0.48 -43.52 5.28
C THR A 56 1.33 -43.17 4.05
N LEU A 57 1.03 -43.76 2.89
CA LEU A 57 1.70 -43.44 1.63
C LEU A 57 1.42 -42.01 1.16
N LEU A 58 0.17 -41.56 1.26
CA LEU A 58 -0.21 -40.19 0.89
C LEU A 58 0.35 -39.16 1.88
N THR A 59 0.39 -39.47 3.18
CA THR A 59 1.06 -38.62 4.17
C THR A 59 2.57 -38.56 3.94
N ALA A 60 3.21 -39.67 3.56
CA ALA A 60 4.64 -39.69 3.23
C ALA A 60 4.93 -38.92 1.94
N GLN A 61 4.07 -39.04 0.91
CA GLN A 61 4.16 -38.25 -0.32
C GLN A 61 3.89 -36.77 -0.08
N LEU A 62 2.96 -36.41 0.81
CA LEU A 62 2.76 -35.03 1.26
C LEU A 62 3.97 -34.51 2.05
N ASP A 63 4.58 -35.31 2.91
CA ASP A 63 5.79 -34.96 3.66
C ASP A 63 7.02 -34.79 2.74
N GLU A 64 7.08 -35.55 1.65
CA GLU A 64 8.09 -35.43 0.60
C GLU A 64 7.84 -34.19 -0.28
N LEU A 65 6.57 -33.88 -0.61
CA LEU A 65 6.18 -32.66 -1.32
C LEU A 65 6.38 -31.39 -0.48
N VAL A 66 6.19 -31.47 0.85
CA VAL A 66 6.47 -30.40 1.80
C VAL A 66 7.99 -30.22 1.99
N ARG A 67 8.76 -31.32 2.02
CA ARG A 67 10.24 -31.27 2.01
C ARG A 67 10.82 -30.72 0.71
N MET A 68 10.17 -30.98 -0.43
CA MET A 68 10.59 -30.46 -1.74
C MET A 68 10.16 -29.00 -2.01
N LYS A 69 9.32 -28.39 -1.16
CA LYS A 69 8.85 -27.00 -1.31
C LYS A 69 9.36 -26.02 -0.25
N LEU A 70 10.09 -26.47 0.76
CA LEU A 70 10.89 -25.54 1.57
C LEU A 70 12.19 -25.28 0.83
N PRO A 71 12.46 -24.05 0.35
CA PRO A 71 13.78 -23.74 -0.17
C PRO A 71 14.78 -24.06 0.94
N HIS A 72 15.73 -24.95 0.64
CA HIS A 72 16.86 -25.20 1.52
C HIS A 72 17.67 -23.92 1.57
N ILE A 73 17.35 -23.02 2.50
CA ILE A 73 18.07 -21.75 2.66
C ILE A 73 19.54 -22.11 2.95
N PRO A 74 20.48 -21.77 2.05
CA PRO A 74 21.90 -22.02 2.25
C PRO A 74 22.35 -21.51 3.62
N SER A 75 23.23 -22.24 4.30
CA SER A 75 23.74 -21.87 5.64
C SER A 75 24.32 -20.45 5.70
N ASN A 76 24.83 -19.94 4.58
CA ASN A 76 25.34 -18.57 4.45
C ASN A 76 24.24 -17.51 4.65
N ILE A 77 23.05 -17.69 4.05
CA ILE A 77 21.91 -16.76 4.16
C ILE A 77 21.31 -16.81 5.57
N LYS A 78 21.33 -17.98 6.23
CA LYS A 78 20.87 -18.09 7.63
C LYS A 78 21.75 -17.27 8.57
N ASN A 79 23.06 -17.31 8.40
CA ASN A 79 23.99 -16.55 9.24
C ASN A 79 23.83 -15.04 9.03
N GLU A 80 23.65 -14.62 7.78
CA GLU A 80 23.36 -13.23 7.42
C GLU A 80 22.06 -12.74 8.06
N CYS A 81 20.95 -13.48 7.94
CA CYS A 81 19.68 -13.12 8.58
C CYS A 81 19.79 -12.99 10.11
N HIS A 82 20.51 -13.90 10.79
CA HIS A 82 20.70 -13.80 12.24
C HIS A 82 21.53 -12.57 12.62
N GLN A 83 22.55 -12.24 11.81
CA GLN A 83 23.34 -11.04 12.01
C GLN A 83 22.49 -9.77 11.84
N VAL A 84 21.69 -9.67 10.77
CA VAL A 84 20.85 -8.48 10.54
C VAL A 84 19.83 -8.31 11.67
N LYS A 85 19.18 -9.40 12.10
CA LYS A 85 18.24 -9.37 13.24
C LYS A 85 18.91 -8.85 14.51
N GLY A 86 20.12 -9.32 14.80
CA GLY A 86 20.88 -8.91 15.98
C GLY A 86 21.28 -7.43 15.94
N GLU A 87 21.74 -6.95 14.78
CA GLU A 87 22.13 -5.54 14.60
C GLU A 87 20.92 -4.60 14.61
N LEU A 88 19.78 -4.99 14.03
CA LEU A 88 18.54 -4.22 14.09
C LEU A 88 17.98 -4.12 15.52
N ALA A 89 18.20 -5.15 16.35
CA ALA A 89 17.82 -5.14 17.76
C ALA A 89 18.80 -4.35 18.65
N GLY A 90 19.80 -3.69 18.05
CA GLY A 90 20.77 -2.85 18.74
C GLY A 90 20.21 -1.49 19.16
N SER A 91 21.10 -0.50 19.27
CA SER A 91 20.71 0.89 19.59
C SER A 91 19.93 1.52 18.45
N TYR A 92 18.80 2.16 18.77
CA TYR A 92 17.96 2.90 17.81
C TYR A 92 18.78 3.85 16.91
N THR A 93 19.73 4.59 17.49
CA THR A 93 20.60 5.55 16.78
C THR A 93 21.45 4.95 15.67
N GLU A 94 21.73 3.64 15.72
CA GLU A 94 22.58 2.95 14.75
C GLU A 94 21.77 2.28 13.63
N VAL A 95 20.45 2.17 13.79
CA VAL A 95 19.56 1.37 12.94
C VAL A 95 19.57 1.84 11.50
N ALA A 96 19.59 3.16 11.25
CA ALA A 96 19.69 3.69 9.88
C ALA A 96 20.95 3.19 9.14
N SER A 97 22.07 3.05 9.85
CA SER A 97 23.32 2.52 9.27
C SER A 97 23.23 1.02 8.99
N VAL A 98 22.57 0.28 9.88
CA VAL A 98 22.30 -1.16 9.71
C VAL A 98 21.39 -1.41 8.51
N VAL A 99 20.28 -0.67 8.40
CA VAL A 99 19.33 -0.75 7.28
C VAL A 99 20.03 -0.48 5.96
N LYS A 100 20.87 0.57 5.89
CA LYS A 100 21.64 0.88 4.69
C LYS A 100 22.61 -0.24 4.31
N ARG A 101 23.29 -0.83 5.30
CA ARG A 101 24.26 -1.92 5.08
C ARG A 101 23.60 -3.19 4.55
N TYR A 102 22.42 -3.52 5.06
CA TYR A 102 21.71 -4.76 4.74
C TYR A 102 20.53 -4.57 3.79
N SER A 103 20.45 -3.42 3.11
CA SER A 103 19.37 -3.11 2.18
C SER A 103 19.20 -4.20 1.11
N GLY A 104 17.96 -4.62 0.89
CA GLY A 104 17.58 -5.72 0.00
C GLY A 104 17.57 -7.10 0.65
N THR A 105 18.08 -7.26 1.87
CA THR A 105 18.08 -8.55 2.59
C THR A 105 16.64 -8.95 2.90
N GLN A 106 16.27 -10.19 2.57
CA GLN A 106 14.96 -10.76 2.87
C GLN A 106 15.02 -11.58 4.16
N ILE A 107 14.31 -11.15 5.19
CA ILE A 107 14.25 -11.81 6.49
C ILE A 107 12.89 -12.50 6.64
N PRO A 108 12.83 -13.85 6.62
CA PRO A 108 11.56 -14.57 6.74
C PRO A 108 10.88 -14.33 8.08
N LEU A 109 9.56 -14.13 8.05
CA LEU A 109 8.73 -14.09 9.24
C LEU A 109 8.32 -15.50 9.67
N ILE A 110 8.23 -15.72 10.98
CA ILE A 110 7.66 -16.95 11.54
C ILE A 110 6.14 -16.97 11.36
N LYS A 111 5.50 -15.81 11.54
CA LYS A 111 4.08 -15.55 11.25
C LYS A 111 3.93 -14.13 10.68
N PRO A 112 3.03 -13.92 9.71
CA PRO A 112 2.40 -14.96 8.89
C PRO A 112 3.45 -15.70 8.03
N LYS A 113 3.26 -17.00 7.83
CA LYS A 113 4.19 -17.81 7.02
C LYS A 113 4.11 -17.42 5.55
N GLY A 114 5.24 -17.46 4.87
CA GLY A 114 5.34 -17.14 3.44
C GLY A 114 5.69 -15.68 3.16
N TYR A 115 5.68 -14.83 4.18
CA TYR A 115 6.11 -13.44 4.08
C TYR A 115 7.53 -13.24 4.62
N SER A 116 8.21 -12.25 4.07
CA SER A 116 9.53 -11.82 4.51
C SER A 116 9.55 -10.30 4.63
N VAL A 117 10.30 -9.80 5.59
CA VAL A 117 10.64 -8.38 5.67
C VAL A 117 11.84 -8.16 4.75
N ARG A 118 11.65 -7.36 3.71
CA ARG A 118 12.76 -6.82 2.93
C ARG A 118 13.33 -5.64 3.68
N VAL A 119 14.57 -5.77 4.14
CA VAL A 119 15.28 -4.69 4.82
C VAL A 119 15.51 -3.56 3.82
N CYS A 120 15.00 -2.37 4.12
CA CYS A 120 15.20 -1.17 3.33
C CYS A 120 14.87 0.06 4.18
N GLY A 121 15.46 1.19 3.81
CA GLY A 121 15.00 2.49 4.31
C GLY A 121 13.78 2.98 3.51
N GLN A 122 13.35 4.20 3.79
CA GLN A 122 12.18 4.80 3.13
C GLN A 122 12.27 4.78 1.59
N ASP A 123 13.44 5.05 1.02
CA ASP A 123 13.65 5.02 -0.44
C ASP A 123 13.45 3.64 -1.08
N GLY A 124 13.45 2.57 -0.29
CA GLY A 124 13.14 1.21 -0.76
C GLY A 124 11.67 0.84 -0.60
N THR A 125 10.79 1.81 -0.32
CA THR A 125 9.34 1.65 -0.17
C THR A 125 8.58 2.40 -1.28
N VAL A 126 7.26 2.26 -1.31
CA VAL A 126 6.37 3.06 -2.16
C VAL A 126 6.36 4.56 -1.81
N TYR A 127 6.95 4.95 -0.68
CA TYR A 127 7.06 6.34 -0.21
C TYR A 127 8.46 6.94 -0.44
N ALA A 128 9.21 6.42 -1.42
CA ALA A 128 10.53 6.93 -1.76
C ALA A 128 10.49 8.42 -2.11
N GLY A 129 11.41 9.20 -1.52
CA GLY A 129 11.48 10.66 -1.70
C GLY A 129 10.35 11.47 -1.06
N ASN A 130 9.43 10.85 -0.31
CA ASN A 130 8.35 11.55 0.38
C ASN A 130 8.72 11.85 1.84
N GLU A 131 9.62 12.82 2.05
CA GLU A 131 10.09 13.20 3.40
C GLU A 131 8.95 13.58 4.35
N ASP A 132 7.90 14.23 3.82
CA ASP A 132 6.71 14.63 4.59
C ASP A 132 5.97 13.43 5.20
N GLN A 133 5.94 12.29 4.51
CA GLN A 133 5.30 11.08 5.03
C GLN A 133 6.01 10.54 6.28
N LEU A 134 7.35 10.60 6.31
CA LEU A 134 8.11 10.14 7.46
C LEU A 134 7.88 11.05 8.66
N GLU A 135 7.86 12.38 8.45
CA GLU A 135 7.52 13.32 9.51
C GLU A 135 6.08 13.14 9.99
N ALA A 136 5.13 12.85 9.08
CA ALA A 136 3.76 12.56 9.46
C ALA A 136 3.63 11.34 10.39
N TRP A 137 4.38 10.26 10.13
CA TRP A 137 4.41 9.09 11.01
C TRP A 137 4.93 9.41 12.42
N LYS A 138 5.88 10.35 12.53
CA LYS A 138 6.44 10.78 13.81
C LYS A 138 5.50 11.68 14.59
N ASP A 139 4.74 12.54 13.90
CA ASP A 139 4.01 13.64 14.54
C ASP A 139 2.53 13.37 14.78
N PHE A 140 1.85 12.64 13.88
CA PHE A 140 0.39 12.75 13.80
C PHE A 140 -0.39 11.49 14.16
N TYR A 141 0.28 10.42 14.57
CA TYR A 141 -0.38 9.14 14.89
C TYR A 141 -0.38 8.83 16.37
N LEU A 142 0.73 9.12 17.07
CA LEU A 142 0.87 8.84 18.50
C LEU A 142 0.63 10.12 19.32
N PRO A 143 0.18 10.01 20.60
CA PRO A 143 -0.11 11.17 21.43
C PRO A 143 1.05 12.15 21.63
N GLU A 144 2.27 11.65 21.58
CA GLU A 144 3.49 12.46 21.61
C GLU A 144 4.30 12.19 20.34
N ARG A 145 5.05 13.19 19.87
CA ARG A 145 5.99 13.00 18.77
C ARG A 145 7.01 11.95 19.16
N MET A 146 7.18 10.94 18.31
CA MET A 146 8.17 9.87 18.51
C MET A 146 9.10 9.78 17.29
N GLU A 147 10.40 9.66 17.52
CA GLU A 147 11.31 9.41 16.40
C GLU A 147 11.11 7.99 15.85
N MET A 148 10.98 7.90 14.52
CA MET A 148 10.79 6.63 13.81
C MET A 148 11.77 6.46 12.65
N VAL A 149 12.20 5.22 12.41
CA VAL A 149 13.06 4.82 11.29
C VAL A 149 12.41 3.66 10.53
N VAL A 150 12.32 3.77 9.21
CA VAL A 150 11.92 2.66 8.35
C VAL A 150 12.99 1.57 8.38
N ILE A 151 12.60 0.36 8.80
CA ILE A 151 13.51 -0.81 8.89
C ILE A 151 13.28 -1.82 7.77
N GLY A 152 12.16 -1.73 7.08
CA GLY A 152 11.88 -2.57 5.93
C GLY A 152 10.43 -2.49 5.46
N ALA A 153 10.10 -3.33 4.50
CA ALA A 153 8.75 -3.48 3.98
C ALA A 153 8.41 -4.96 3.74
N ILE A 154 7.12 -5.29 3.82
CA ILE A 154 6.58 -6.58 3.39
C ILE A 154 5.82 -6.33 2.10
N ASP A 155 6.30 -6.92 1.01
CA ASP A 155 5.68 -6.80 -0.32
C ASP A 155 4.56 -7.82 -0.50
N ASP A 156 3.61 -7.50 -1.40
CA ASP A 156 2.46 -8.36 -1.78
C ASP A 156 1.62 -8.86 -0.58
N PHE A 157 1.50 -8.03 0.45
CA PHE A 157 0.74 -8.34 1.65
C PHE A 157 -0.75 -8.03 1.43
N PRO A 158 -1.69 -8.95 1.75
CA PRO A 158 -3.12 -8.75 1.52
C PRO A 158 -3.71 -7.78 2.55
N CYS A 159 -3.52 -6.49 2.27
CA CYS A 159 -3.89 -5.35 3.09
C CYS A 159 -4.35 -4.20 2.18
N ASP A 160 -4.85 -3.14 2.79
CA ASP A 160 -5.32 -1.95 2.08
C ASP A 160 -4.18 -0.95 1.79
N ALA A 161 -2.94 -1.25 2.23
CA ALA A 161 -1.78 -0.42 1.99
C ALA A 161 -1.51 -0.22 0.49
N PHE A 162 -1.05 0.98 0.14
CA PHE A 162 -0.73 1.31 -1.25
C PHE A 162 0.32 0.35 -1.82
N GLY A 163 0.03 -0.21 -3.00
CA GLY A 163 0.91 -1.19 -3.64
C GLY A 163 1.01 -2.53 -2.88
N LEU A 164 0.09 -2.83 -1.96
CA LEU A 164 0.14 -4.02 -1.10
C LEU A 164 1.45 -4.13 -0.32
N GLN A 165 2.07 -2.99 -0.02
CA GLN A 165 3.35 -2.91 0.65
C GLN A 165 3.17 -2.38 2.07
N LEU A 166 3.32 -3.27 3.05
CA LEU A 166 3.24 -2.90 4.45
C LEU A 166 4.61 -2.40 4.91
N VAL A 167 4.72 -1.10 5.21
CA VAL A 167 5.98 -0.46 5.65
C VAL A 167 6.18 -0.66 7.14
N LEU A 168 7.36 -1.12 7.55
CA LEU A 168 7.71 -1.36 8.95
C LEU A 168 8.62 -0.26 9.50
N LEU A 169 8.19 0.31 10.62
CA LEU A 169 8.83 1.41 11.33
C LEU A 169 9.30 0.92 12.69
N LEU A 170 10.57 1.15 13.02
CA LEU A 170 11.06 1.04 14.38
C LEU A 170 10.91 2.41 15.04
N CYS A 171 10.25 2.44 16.19
CA CYS A 171 10.12 3.62 17.03
C CYS A 171 11.24 3.67 18.09
N GLU A 172 11.57 4.85 18.59
CA GLU A 172 12.63 5.04 19.60
C GLU A 172 12.37 4.33 20.94
N ASP A 173 11.11 4.02 21.25
CA ASP A 173 10.70 3.19 22.38
C ASP A 173 10.96 1.68 22.16
N GLY A 174 11.42 1.28 20.97
CA GLY A 174 11.69 -0.09 20.57
C GLY A 174 10.49 -0.82 19.95
N ASN A 175 9.31 -0.22 19.93
CA ASN A 175 8.12 -0.79 19.29
C ASN A 175 8.26 -0.79 17.76
N ILE A 176 7.61 -1.78 17.14
CA ILE A 176 7.53 -1.90 15.69
C ILE A 176 6.11 -1.59 15.25
N TYR A 177 6.00 -0.58 14.39
CA TYR A 177 4.75 -0.20 13.76
C TYR A 177 4.72 -0.63 12.30
N ALA A 178 3.55 -0.95 11.80
CA ALA A 178 3.28 -1.17 10.39
C ALA A 178 2.30 -0.13 9.87
N TYR A 179 2.60 0.49 8.74
CA TYR A 179 1.72 1.49 8.14
C TYR A 179 0.83 0.87 7.05
N GLU A 180 -0.49 1.03 7.20
CA GLU A 180 -1.54 0.64 6.26
C GLU A 180 -2.53 1.80 6.13
N ASP A 181 -2.66 2.41 4.95
CA ASP A 181 -3.72 3.37 4.58
C ASP A 181 -4.18 4.33 5.71
N GLU A 182 -3.29 5.25 6.12
CA GLU A 182 -3.56 6.22 7.20
C GLU A 182 -3.77 5.62 8.61
N VAL A 183 -3.31 4.38 8.82
CA VAL A 183 -3.30 3.68 10.11
C VAL A 183 -1.90 3.17 10.44
N LEU A 184 -1.42 3.46 11.65
CA LEU A 184 -0.27 2.79 12.26
C LEU A 184 -0.73 1.64 13.16
N HIS A 185 -0.25 0.44 12.86
CA HIS A 185 -0.50 -0.77 13.63
C HIS A 185 0.71 -1.10 14.49
N LEU A 186 0.55 -1.21 15.81
CA LEU A 186 1.59 -1.79 16.67
C LEU A 186 1.66 -3.30 16.40
N VAL A 187 2.66 -3.75 15.64
CA VAL A 187 2.75 -5.15 15.15
C VAL A 187 3.69 -6.02 15.97
N ALA A 188 4.63 -5.42 16.70
CA ALA A 188 5.51 -6.09 17.67
C ALA A 188 6.08 -5.07 18.67
N ARG A 189 6.46 -5.50 19.88
CA ARG A 189 7.07 -4.62 20.91
C ARG A 189 8.59 -4.58 20.87
N SER A 190 9.19 -5.32 19.94
CA SER A 190 10.63 -5.31 19.69
C SER A 190 10.96 -5.97 18.35
N VAL A 191 12.13 -5.66 17.81
CA VAL A 191 12.71 -6.38 16.66
C VAL A 191 12.81 -7.88 16.92
N LYS A 192 13.17 -8.26 18.15
CA LYS A 192 13.24 -9.66 18.55
C LYS A 192 11.88 -10.35 18.42
N GLU A 193 10.83 -9.73 18.96
CA GLU A 193 9.47 -10.26 18.89
C GLU A 193 8.98 -10.39 17.44
N LEU A 194 9.21 -9.38 16.60
CA LEU A 194 8.86 -9.40 15.18
C LEU A 194 9.40 -10.66 14.48
N PHE A 195 10.65 -11.03 14.76
CA PHE A 195 11.35 -12.10 14.06
C PHE A 195 11.33 -13.47 14.75
N GLU A 196 11.07 -13.54 16.06
CA GLU A 196 10.99 -14.79 16.83
C GLU A 196 9.55 -15.25 17.10
N THR A 197 8.62 -14.32 17.24
CA THR A 197 7.18 -14.60 17.43
C THR A 197 6.41 -14.43 16.13
N GLY A 198 6.70 -13.36 15.40
CA GLY A 198 6.06 -12.98 14.15
C GLY A 198 5.40 -11.60 14.22
N LEU A 199 4.88 -11.18 13.06
CA LEU A 199 4.08 -9.97 12.89
C LEU A 199 2.63 -10.22 13.34
N THR A 200 2.13 -9.38 14.24
CA THR A 200 0.70 -9.37 14.61
C THR A 200 -0.05 -8.42 13.70
N PHE A 201 -0.98 -8.93 12.88
CA PHE A 201 -1.74 -8.12 11.95
C PHE A 201 -3.20 -8.61 11.83
N PRO A 202 -4.23 -7.74 11.96
CA PRO A 202 -4.13 -6.32 12.38
C PRO A 202 -3.42 -6.14 13.73
N GLY A 203 -2.82 -4.98 13.94
CA GLY A 203 -1.93 -4.70 15.08
C GLY A 203 -2.57 -4.91 16.46
N LEU A 204 -1.73 -5.02 17.49
CA LEU A 204 -2.14 -5.08 18.90
C LEU A 204 -2.93 -3.82 19.31
N GLU A 205 -2.46 -2.69 18.81
CA GLU A 205 -3.06 -1.37 18.92
C GLU A 205 -3.01 -0.73 17.53
N CYS A 206 -3.97 0.13 17.23
CA CYS A 206 -4.07 0.81 15.94
C CYS A 206 -4.31 2.29 16.22
N TYR A 207 -3.61 3.14 15.48
CA TYR A 207 -3.68 4.59 15.62
C TYR A 207 -3.97 5.18 14.25
N LYS A 208 -5.06 5.92 14.12
CA LYS A 208 -5.38 6.62 12.88
C LYS A 208 -4.71 7.98 12.87
N LEU A 209 -4.47 8.48 11.66
CA LEU A 209 -3.98 9.84 11.47
C LEU A 209 -4.87 10.84 12.20
N GLY A 210 -4.27 11.61 13.10
CA GLY A 210 -4.91 12.70 13.84
C GLY A 210 -5.84 12.29 14.99
N GLU A 211 -6.10 11.00 15.19
CA GLU A 211 -7.03 10.51 16.22
C GLU A 211 -6.54 10.79 17.65
N CYS A 212 -5.23 11.00 17.82
CA CYS A 212 -4.62 11.31 19.10
C CYS A 212 -4.75 12.78 19.51
N PHE A 213 -5.19 13.68 18.62
CA PHE A 213 -5.40 15.08 18.96
C PHE A 213 -6.82 15.27 19.52
N GLU A 214 -6.92 16.06 20.58
CA GLU A 214 -8.21 16.48 21.13
C GLU A 214 -8.88 17.48 20.20
N ASP A 215 -10.20 17.39 20.11
CA ASP A 215 -11.00 18.40 19.43
C ASP A 215 -10.85 19.73 20.17
N TYR A 216 -10.59 20.81 19.43
CA TYR A 216 -10.57 22.16 20.01
C TYR A 216 -11.94 22.54 20.57
N THR A 217 -11.94 23.20 21.73
CA THR A 217 -13.13 23.91 22.19
C THR A 217 -13.44 25.10 21.28
N GLU A 218 -14.68 25.60 21.32
CA GLU A 218 -15.09 26.75 20.50
C GLU A 218 -14.24 27.99 20.82
N GLU A 219 -13.91 28.18 22.10
CA GLU A 219 -13.05 29.26 22.57
C GLU A 219 -11.62 29.14 22.01
N GLU A 220 -10.98 27.97 22.12
CA GLU A 220 -9.63 27.73 21.59
C GLU A 220 -9.59 27.89 20.06
N TYR A 221 -10.62 27.39 19.37
CA TYR A 221 -10.72 27.57 17.92
C TYR A 221 -10.80 29.05 17.54
N ASN A 222 -11.62 29.84 18.25
CA ASN A 222 -11.72 31.28 18.02
C ASN A 222 -10.39 32.00 18.30
N GLU A 223 -9.69 31.64 19.37
CA GLU A 223 -8.36 32.20 19.68
C GLU A 223 -7.34 31.88 18.57
N ILE A 224 -7.32 30.64 18.07
CA ILE A 224 -6.46 30.25 16.93
C ILE A 224 -6.82 31.06 15.67
N MET A 225 -8.11 31.21 15.37
CA MET A 225 -8.57 31.96 14.19
C MET A 225 -8.27 33.47 14.29
N GLU A 226 -8.15 34.00 15.51
CA GLU A 226 -7.75 35.38 15.77
C GLU A 226 -6.23 35.57 15.87
N SER A 227 -5.42 34.50 15.82
CA SER A 227 -3.96 34.59 15.86
C SER A 227 -3.38 35.33 14.65
N ASP A 228 -2.22 35.97 14.87
CA ASP A 228 -1.51 36.70 13.82
C ASP A 228 -1.07 35.75 12.69
N ASP A 229 -0.63 34.53 13.02
CA ASP A 229 -0.25 33.49 12.05
C ASP A 229 -1.39 33.17 11.06
N VAL A 230 -2.62 32.97 11.56
CA VAL A 230 -3.78 32.66 10.72
C VAL A 230 -4.19 33.87 9.88
N LYS A 231 -4.09 35.08 10.41
CA LYS A 231 -4.35 36.32 9.67
C LYS A 231 -3.35 36.51 8.54
N GLU A 232 -2.05 36.37 8.82
CA GLU A 232 -0.98 36.46 7.82
C GLU A 232 -1.16 35.41 6.72
N MET A 233 -1.50 34.17 7.09
CA MET A 233 -1.80 33.11 6.13
C MET A 233 -3.00 33.46 5.24
N LYS A 234 -4.07 34.01 5.83
CA LYS A 234 -5.27 34.41 5.09
C LYS A 234 -4.99 35.56 4.11
N GLU A 235 -4.22 36.55 4.53
CA GLU A 235 -3.79 37.66 3.67
C GLU A 235 -2.89 37.19 2.53
N ALA A 236 -1.94 36.29 2.83
CA ALA A 236 -1.06 35.70 1.81
C ALA A 236 -1.85 34.87 0.80
N HIS A 237 -2.82 34.07 1.27
CA HIS A 237 -3.70 33.29 0.41
C HIS A 237 -4.56 34.19 -0.49
N GLU A 238 -5.15 35.25 0.07
CA GLU A 238 -5.96 36.19 -0.70
C GLU A 238 -5.14 36.88 -1.80
N LYS A 239 -3.94 37.35 -1.46
CA LYS A 239 -3.02 37.97 -2.43
C LYS A 239 -2.61 36.99 -3.53
N LEU A 240 -2.34 35.73 -3.20
CA LEU A 240 -2.02 34.70 -4.17
C LEU A 240 -3.21 34.45 -5.11
N ARG A 241 -4.42 34.34 -4.56
CA ARG A 241 -5.67 34.15 -5.30
C ARG A 241 -5.89 35.29 -6.30
N GLU A 242 -5.76 36.53 -5.86
CA GLU A 242 -5.89 37.72 -6.70
C GLU A 242 -4.83 37.76 -7.81
N SER A 243 -3.57 37.45 -7.48
CA SER A 243 -2.48 37.38 -8.46
C SER A 243 -2.75 36.34 -9.55
N LEU A 244 -3.21 35.15 -9.16
CA LEU A 244 -3.50 34.06 -10.09
C LEU A 244 -4.70 34.38 -10.98
N GLU A 245 -5.72 35.06 -10.42
CA GLU A 245 -6.87 35.55 -11.19
C GLU A 245 -6.44 36.57 -12.26
N LEU A 246 -5.53 37.48 -11.92
CA LEU A 246 -5.00 38.46 -12.87
C LEU A 246 -4.15 37.80 -13.96
N GLU A 247 -3.26 36.87 -13.61
CA GLU A 247 -2.42 36.13 -14.57
C GLU A 247 -3.27 35.31 -15.56
N LEU A 248 -4.32 34.66 -15.07
CA LEU A 248 -5.26 33.94 -15.90
C LEU A 248 -6.00 34.89 -16.87
N LEU A 249 -6.48 36.03 -16.38
CA LEU A 249 -7.15 37.02 -17.22
C LEU A 249 -6.23 37.63 -18.28
N GLU A 250 -4.96 37.85 -17.96
CA GLU A 250 -3.94 38.31 -18.91
C GLU A 250 -3.72 37.25 -20.00
N SER A 251 -3.48 35.99 -19.61
CA SER A 251 -3.34 34.86 -20.53
C SER A 251 -4.54 34.72 -21.48
N LEU A 252 -5.77 34.89 -20.96
CA LEU A 252 -6.99 34.85 -21.77
C LEU A 252 -7.08 36.02 -22.76
N LYS A 253 -6.65 37.23 -22.36
CA LYS A 253 -6.59 38.39 -23.26
C LYS A 253 -5.57 38.19 -24.36
N GLU A 254 -4.40 37.65 -24.03
CA GLU A 254 -3.36 37.32 -25.01
C GLU A 254 -3.88 36.32 -26.04
N PHE A 255 -4.50 35.22 -25.59
CA PHE A 255 -5.12 34.22 -26.45
C PHE A 255 -6.21 34.81 -27.36
N LYS A 256 -7.04 35.70 -26.83
CA LYS A 256 -8.06 36.39 -27.62
C LYS A 256 -7.41 37.27 -28.69
N SER A 257 -6.40 38.07 -28.32
CA SER A 257 -5.73 39.00 -29.23
C SER A 257 -4.95 38.28 -30.35
N SER A 258 -4.40 37.09 -30.08
CA SER A 258 -3.72 36.26 -31.08
C SER A 258 -4.70 35.58 -32.05
N GLN A 259 -5.94 35.28 -31.64
CA GLN A 259 -7.00 34.85 -32.58
C GLN A 259 -7.46 35.97 -33.54
N PHE A 260 -7.47 37.24 -33.11
CA PHE A 260 -7.92 38.35 -33.97
C PHE A 260 -6.84 38.88 -34.92
N LYS A 261 -5.54 38.65 -34.63
CA LYS A 261 -4.44 39.02 -35.54
C LYS A 261 -4.33 38.13 -36.79
N GLY A 262 -5.07 37.03 -36.87
CA GLY A 262 -5.13 36.16 -38.05
C GLY A 262 -6.25 36.49 -39.06
N VAL A 263 -7.04 37.55 -38.83
CA VAL A 263 -8.25 37.84 -39.65
C VAL A 263 -8.14 39.14 -40.47
N GLU A 264 -7.14 40.00 -40.24
CA GLU A 264 -6.95 41.23 -41.03
C GLU A 264 -6.04 41.08 -42.27
N GLU A 265 -5.42 39.92 -42.50
CA GLU A 265 -4.81 39.60 -43.79
C GLU A 265 -5.45 38.34 -44.42
N GLY A 266 -6.54 38.57 -45.16
CA GLY A 266 -7.03 37.62 -46.16
C GLY A 266 -8.39 36.99 -45.85
N ILE A 267 -9.40 37.40 -46.62
CA ILE A 267 -10.67 36.70 -46.76
C ILE A 267 -10.40 35.28 -47.30
N VAL A 268 -10.46 34.26 -46.44
CA VAL A 268 -10.70 32.87 -46.87
C VAL A 268 -11.67 32.19 -45.89
N GLN A 269 -12.71 31.61 -46.46
CA GLN A 269 -13.81 30.92 -45.77
C GLN A 269 -13.36 29.72 -44.92
N PRO A 270 -14.16 29.30 -43.91
CA PRO A 270 -13.79 28.20 -43.02
C PRO A 270 -13.90 26.87 -43.76
N LYS A 271 -12.75 26.29 -44.13
CA LYS A 271 -12.67 24.86 -44.44
C LYS A 271 -12.58 24.10 -43.13
N LYS A 272 -13.59 23.26 -42.88
CA LYS A 272 -13.56 22.22 -41.85
C LYS A 272 -12.43 21.24 -42.20
N ASN A 273 -11.28 21.37 -41.55
CA ASN A 273 -10.34 20.27 -41.43
C ASN A 273 -10.32 19.86 -39.96
N SER A 274 -10.85 18.66 -39.71
CA SER A 274 -10.40 17.84 -38.59
C SER A 274 -8.89 17.69 -38.66
N ASP A 275 -8.22 17.58 -37.51
CA ASP A 275 -6.84 17.08 -37.31
C ASP A 275 -5.89 18.03 -36.53
N THR A 276 -6.41 18.89 -35.65
CA THR A 276 -5.59 19.64 -34.67
C THR A 276 -6.03 19.43 -33.21
N VAL A 277 -6.30 18.18 -32.83
CA VAL A 277 -6.57 17.78 -31.43
C VAL A 277 -5.32 17.28 -30.69
N ILE A 278 -4.14 17.32 -31.31
CA ILE A 278 -2.92 16.70 -30.73
C ILE A 278 -1.77 17.70 -30.69
N GLU A 279 -1.89 18.82 -29.97
CA GLU A 279 -0.69 19.54 -29.45
C GLU A 279 -0.97 20.64 -28.40
N CYS A 280 -1.92 20.45 -27.48
CA CYS A 280 -2.11 21.37 -26.34
C CYS A 280 -2.01 20.68 -24.97
N ARG A 281 -1.26 19.58 -24.85
CA ARG A 281 -1.09 18.86 -23.57
C ARG A 281 0.27 18.99 -22.91
N GLU A 282 1.23 19.72 -23.48
CA GLU A 282 2.61 19.78 -22.93
C GLU A 282 3.06 21.13 -22.36
N ILE A 283 2.16 22.08 -22.07
CA ILE A 283 2.53 23.33 -21.38
C ILE A 283 1.75 23.49 -20.08
N VAL A 284 1.79 22.48 -19.20
CA VAL A 284 1.53 22.63 -17.76
C VAL A 284 2.42 21.66 -16.97
N VAL A 285 3.72 21.59 -17.28
CA VAL A 285 4.68 20.90 -16.39
C VAL A 285 6.03 21.60 -16.48
N ARG A 286 6.16 22.76 -15.83
CA ARG A 286 7.45 23.34 -15.37
C ARG A 286 7.16 24.64 -14.66
N ASN A 287 6.77 24.52 -13.40
CA ASN A 287 7.08 25.40 -12.28
C ASN A 287 6.14 25.04 -11.12
N HIS A 288 6.38 23.88 -10.51
CA HIS A 288 5.99 23.68 -9.12
C HIS A 288 7.17 24.13 -8.27
N ILE A 289 7.19 25.42 -7.96
CA ILE A 289 7.74 25.86 -6.68
C ILE A 289 6.50 25.95 -5.80
N VAL A 290 6.19 24.85 -5.12
CA VAL A 290 5.25 24.87 -4.00
C VAL A 290 6.01 25.50 -2.85
N PRO A 291 5.58 26.65 -2.29
CA PRO A 291 6.10 27.07 -1.00
C PRO A 291 5.79 25.95 -0.01
N SER A 292 6.79 25.51 0.74
CA SER A 292 6.62 24.62 1.90
C SER A 292 5.56 25.24 2.82
N CYS A 293 4.33 24.75 2.72
CA CYS A 293 3.28 24.95 3.72
C CYS A 293 3.42 23.83 4.74
N THR A 294 4.52 23.85 5.48
CA THR A 294 4.60 23.10 6.73
C THR A 294 4.05 24.01 7.82
N LYS A 295 2.73 23.97 8.03
CA LYS A 295 2.03 24.13 9.33
C LYS A 295 0.52 24.27 9.15
N LEU A 296 -0.18 23.59 10.06
CA LEU A 296 -1.63 23.41 10.18
C LEU A 296 -2.28 22.56 9.08
N LEU A 297 -2.18 21.24 9.23
CA LEU A 297 -3.29 20.37 8.83
C LEU A 297 -4.49 20.73 9.71
N ILE A 298 -5.49 21.37 9.11
CA ILE A 298 -6.84 21.45 9.67
C ILE A 298 -7.48 20.10 9.35
N ILE A 299 -7.45 19.18 10.32
CA ILE A 299 -8.18 17.91 10.26
C ILE A 299 -9.65 18.22 10.58
N LYS A 300 -10.54 17.64 9.77
CA LYS A 300 -12.00 17.81 9.81
C LYS A 300 -12.66 16.87 10.80
#